data_AF-A0A8K0CYL9-F1
#
_entry.id   AF-A0A8K0CYL9-F1
#
_cell.length_a   1.000
_cell.length_b   1.000
_cell.length_c   1.000
_cell.angle_alpha   90.00
_cell.angle_beta   90.00
_cell.angle_gamma   90.00
#
_symmetry.space_group_name_H-M   'P 1'
#
loop_
_entity.id
_entity.type
_entity.pdbx_description
1 polymer ?
#
loop_
_entity_poly.entity_id
_entity_poly.type
_entity_poly.pdbx_seq_one_letter_code
_entity_poly.pdbx_strand_id
1 'polypeptide(L)'
;MLLKHVGNICEDCVRSEKTETLMVRNLALETVLENLEMPCRNTNNGCQERLDYFDMLTHDLICTFKYYTCPTRLVTNCNWKGSFTDIAVHAATDHQDLAVKGYNNYFPFNIAVFDTDETIRILYINDECFVLHIRCDVFVKQLRCIMYYIENKEEKASDILYTIIQTHSNNINDFSHKIFSYKKDYTYAFDEERAVTIDLLLHTSNLNAFTVALKNPEIDDKILKHLECVVCNYLIKPPIYQCSVGHSMCNTCLQKLQKCPLCQARYIGTRNFTLEALCEDIRFPCTYRTRGCRANLLLTELERHESACLSKPFVCPLFRECVWMGSLCKHEAHLKLSHRDKLIFNSYNKTHIKISTTENILEMYCMITYGRIFRVCHKQSMETKTAYWVAQVRGKTDEKETYRYEVGLLHNQNKQKHHIKSDICLRSFNNKNIFARSITFSSEDISLFSFNDGFTCYCKISRATVEN
;
A
#
# COMPACT_ATOMS: atom_id res chain seq x y z
N MET A 1 -21.18 9.82 -37.85
CA MET A 1 -22.56 10.35 -37.83
C MET A 1 -23.41 9.32 -37.09
N LEU A 2 -23.47 9.38 -35.76
CA LEU A 2 -24.35 8.49 -34.97
C LEU A 2 -25.78 9.03 -35.13
N LEU A 3 -26.67 8.25 -35.73
CA LEU A 3 -28.07 8.62 -35.94
C LEU A 3 -28.73 8.85 -34.57
N LYS A 4 -29.09 10.11 -34.27
CA LYS A 4 -29.90 10.43 -33.09
C LYS A 4 -31.29 9.79 -33.24
N HIS A 5 -31.74 9.07 -32.21
CA HIS A 5 -33.10 8.54 -32.04
C HIS A 5 -33.52 7.39 -32.97
N VAL A 6 -32.68 6.36 -33.11
CA VAL A 6 -33.14 5.03 -33.61
C VAL A 6 -33.28 4.16 -32.36
N GLY A 7 -34.50 3.67 -32.08
CA GLY A 7 -34.97 3.14 -30.79
C GLY A 7 -34.29 1.87 -30.23
N ASN A 8 -32.96 1.86 -30.16
CA ASN A 8 -32.19 0.86 -29.44
C ASN A 8 -32.02 1.32 -27.98
N ILE A 9 -32.33 0.44 -27.04
CA ILE A 9 -32.25 0.71 -25.60
C ILE A 9 -31.14 -0.19 -25.03
N CYS A 10 -30.21 0.39 -24.26
CA CYS A 10 -29.17 -0.40 -23.59
C CYS A 10 -29.70 -1.07 -22.32
N GLU A 11 -28.99 -2.09 -21.84
CA GLU A 11 -29.39 -2.88 -20.68
C GLU A 11 -29.62 -2.03 -19.40
N ASP A 12 -28.81 -1.01 -19.16
CA ASP A 12 -28.95 -0.13 -18.00
C ASP A 12 -30.27 0.68 -18.03
N CYS A 13 -30.71 1.09 -19.21
CA CYS A 13 -31.97 1.82 -19.37
C CYS A 13 -33.18 0.87 -19.21
N VAL A 14 -33.06 -0.39 -19.67
CA VAL A 14 -34.09 -1.43 -19.49
C VAL A 14 -34.35 -1.72 -18.01
N ARG A 15 -33.30 -1.79 -17.18
CA ARG A 15 -33.43 -2.06 -15.73
C ARG A 15 -34.15 -0.96 -14.96
N SER A 16 -34.22 0.26 -15.51
CA SER A 16 -34.85 1.42 -14.85
C SER A 16 -36.36 1.53 -15.07
N GLU A 17 -36.90 0.93 -16.13
CA GLU A 17 -38.32 0.96 -16.46
C GLU A 17 -38.99 -0.37 -16.07
N LYS A 18 -39.86 -0.36 -15.05
CA LYS A 18 -40.67 -1.52 -14.63
C LYS A 18 -41.80 -1.81 -15.65
N THR A 19 -41.47 -2.08 -16.90
CA THR A 19 -42.46 -2.38 -17.95
C THR A 19 -42.42 -3.84 -18.36
N GLU A 20 -43.58 -4.51 -18.32
CA GLU A 20 -43.83 -5.88 -18.80
C GLU A 20 -43.79 -5.99 -20.34
N THR A 21 -42.82 -5.35 -20.99
CA THR A 21 -42.67 -5.40 -22.45
C THR A 21 -41.75 -6.56 -22.81
N LEU A 22 -42.19 -7.45 -23.72
CA LEU A 22 -41.35 -8.53 -24.27
C LEU A 22 -40.19 -7.93 -25.05
N MET A 23 -39.01 -7.86 -24.42
CA MET A 23 -37.79 -7.35 -25.03
C MET A 23 -37.02 -8.48 -25.72
N VAL A 24 -36.64 -8.28 -26.98
CA VAL A 24 -35.85 -9.22 -27.76
C VAL A 24 -34.43 -8.69 -27.91
N ARG A 25 -33.45 -9.48 -27.47
CA ARG A 25 -32.02 -9.13 -27.52
C ARG A 25 -31.52 -9.05 -28.96
N ASN A 26 -30.82 -7.98 -29.32
CA ASN A 26 -30.27 -7.78 -30.67
C ASN A 26 -28.83 -8.30 -30.77
N LEU A 27 -28.71 -9.62 -30.89
CA LEU A 27 -27.41 -10.32 -30.97
C LEU A 27 -26.55 -9.84 -32.15
N ALA A 28 -27.17 -9.45 -33.27
CA ALA A 28 -26.44 -8.95 -34.43
C ALA A 28 -25.70 -7.63 -34.14
N LEU A 29 -26.34 -6.72 -33.39
CA LEU A 29 -25.71 -5.47 -32.98
C LEU A 29 -24.60 -5.71 -31.94
N GLU A 30 -24.77 -6.69 -31.07
CA GLU A 30 -23.74 -7.08 -30.09
C GLU A 30 -22.48 -7.63 -30.78
N THR A 31 -22.62 -8.49 -31.78
CA THR A 31 -21.47 -8.98 -32.58
C THR A 31 -20.77 -7.85 -33.36
N VAL A 32 -21.50 -6.81 -33.77
CA VAL A 32 -20.89 -5.62 -34.37
C VAL A 32 -20.11 -4.83 -33.33
N LEU A 33 -20.66 -4.67 -32.11
CA LEU A 33 -20.01 -3.96 -31.00
C LEU A 33 -18.76 -4.67 -30.48
N GLU A 34 -18.68 -6.01 -30.61
CA GLU A 34 -17.49 -6.81 -30.28
C GLU A 34 -16.24 -6.43 -31.09
N ASN A 35 -16.40 -5.83 -32.27
CA ASN A 35 -15.29 -5.52 -33.19
C ASN A 35 -15.04 -4.01 -33.31
N LEU A 36 -15.63 -3.20 -32.43
CA LEU A 36 -15.54 -1.75 -32.46
C LEU A 36 -14.94 -1.21 -31.17
N GLU A 37 -13.80 -0.52 -31.29
CA GLU A 37 -13.28 0.33 -30.23
C GLU A 37 -14.04 1.66 -30.21
N MET A 38 -14.73 1.95 -29.10
CA MET A 38 -15.42 3.23 -28.94
C MET A 38 -14.66 4.14 -27.97
N PRO A 39 -14.69 5.46 -28.21
CA PRO A 39 -14.10 6.42 -27.28
C PRO A 39 -14.82 6.40 -25.93
N CYS A 40 -14.05 6.59 -24.87
CA CYS A 40 -14.58 6.74 -23.52
C CYS A 40 -15.67 7.83 -23.45
N ARG A 41 -16.70 7.60 -22.62
CA ARG A 41 -17.78 8.59 -22.38
C ARG A 41 -17.26 9.91 -21.81
N ASN A 42 -16.09 9.87 -21.16
CA ASN A 42 -15.39 11.02 -20.59
C ASN A 42 -14.36 11.64 -21.55
N THR A 43 -14.44 11.40 -22.87
CA THR A 43 -13.54 12.04 -23.85
C THR A 43 -13.61 13.56 -23.81
N ASN A 44 -14.80 14.14 -23.58
CA ASN A 44 -14.95 15.59 -23.41
C ASN A 44 -14.26 16.12 -22.13
N ASN A 45 -13.98 15.23 -21.16
CA ASN A 45 -13.27 15.56 -19.94
C ASN A 45 -11.76 15.26 -20.05
N GLY A 46 -11.27 14.83 -21.22
CA GLY A 46 -9.85 14.58 -21.48
C GLY A 46 -9.44 13.11 -21.59
N CYS A 47 -10.38 12.16 -21.47
CA CYS A 47 -10.06 10.74 -21.64
C CYS A 47 -9.81 10.39 -23.12
N GLN A 48 -8.59 9.96 -23.43
CA GLN A 48 -8.19 9.57 -24.79
C GLN A 48 -8.32 8.07 -25.06
N GLU A 49 -8.77 7.30 -24.08
CA GLU A 49 -8.92 5.84 -24.18
C GLU A 49 -10.03 5.46 -25.17
N ARG A 50 -9.73 4.42 -25.95
CA ARG A 50 -10.66 3.75 -26.85
C ARG A 50 -10.68 2.28 -26.48
N LEU A 51 -11.89 1.76 -26.27
CA LEU A 51 -12.09 0.50 -25.58
C LEU A 51 -13.14 -0.33 -26.30
N ASP A 52 -13.02 -1.64 -26.18
CA ASP A 52 -14.05 -2.56 -26.64
C ASP A 52 -15.33 -2.36 -25.82
N TYR A 53 -16.48 -2.70 -26.42
CA TYR A 53 -17.79 -2.49 -25.82
C TYR A 53 -17.92 -3.07 -24.39
N PHE A 54 -17.35 -4.26 -24.14
CA PHE A 54 -17.41 -4.91 -22.84
C PHE A 54 -16.45 -4.29 -21.81
N ASP A 55 -15.35 -3.70 -22.26
CA ASP A 55 -14.36 -3.05 -21.40
C ASP A 55 -14.73 -1.61 -21.05
N MET A 56 -15.74 -1.02 -21.69
CA MET A 56 -16.23 0.30 -21.30
C MET A 56 -16.83 0.32 -19.90
N LEU A 57 -17.49 -0.75 -19.46
CA LEU A 57 -18.08 -0.83 -18.13
C LEU A 57 -17.00 -0.94 -17.04
N THR A 58 -15.94 -1.69 -17.30
CA THR A 58 -14.79 -1.85 -16.41
C THR A 58 -13.91 -0.60 -16.42
N HIS A 59 -13.75 0.07 -17.56
CA HIS A 59 -13.05 1.35 -17.63
C HIS A 59 -13.80 2.49 -16.96
N ASP A 60 -15.13 2.61 -17.12
CA ASP A 60 -15.91 3.68 -16.49
C ASP A 60 -15.84 3.66 -14.95
N LEU A 61 -15.46 2.51 -14.37
CA LEU A 61 -15.16 2.36 -12.95
C LEU A 61 -13.84 3.01 -12.52
N ILE A 62 -12.84 2.97 -13.39
CA ILE A 62 -11.45 3.35 -13.08
C ILE A 62 -11.00 4.60 -13.86
N CYS A 63 -11.90 5.20 -14.64
CA CYS A 63 -11.61 6.35 -15.47
C CYS A 63 -11.32 7.59 -14.61
N THR A 64 -10.07 8.05 -14.64
CA THR A 64 -9.62 9.22 -13.88
C THR A 64 -10.23 10.54 -14.33
N PHE A 65 -10.84 10.59 -15.51
CA PHE A 65 -11.49 11.77 -16.09
C PHE A 65 -13.01 11.80 -15.86
N LYS A 66 -13.53 10.90 -15.00
CA LYS A 66 -14.94 10.86 -14.63
C LYS A 66 -15.29 12.04 -13.74
N TYR A 67 -16.37 12.74 -14.08
CA TYR A 67 -16.94 13.81 -13.25
C TYR A 67 -18.11 13.30 -12.43
N TYR A 68 -18.18 13.76 -11.19
CA TYR A 68 -19.24 13.47 -10.24
C TYR A 68 -20.16 14.67 -10.14
N THR A 69 -21.46 14.42 -10.01
CA THR A 69 -22.45 15.45 -9.67
C THR A 69 -22.51 15.64 -8.16
N CYS A 70 -22.85 16.83 -7.71
CA CYS A 70 -23.00 17.09 -6.28
C CYS A 70 -24.06 16.16 -5.64
N PRO A 71 -23.71 15.39 -4.57
CA PRO A 71 -24.66 14.52 -3.88
C PRO A 71 -25.87 15.25 -3.30
N THR A 72 -25.70 16.50 -2.89
CA THR A 72 -26.78 17.31 -2.30
C THR A 72 -27.81 17.74 -3.35
N ARG A 73 -27.61 17.50 -4.65
CA ARG A 73 -28.59 17.84 -5.70
C ARG A 73 -29.97 17.21 -5.49
N LEU A 74 -30.06 16.08 -4.77
CA LEU A 74 -31.36 15.46 -4.47
C LEU A 74 -32.19 16.29 -3.48
N VAL A 75 -31.53 17.09 -2.64
CA VAL A 75 -32.14 17.90 -1.57
C VAL A 75 -31.93 19.41 -1.76
N THR A 76 -31.10 19.80 -2.72
CA THR A 76 -30.78 21.20 -3.06
C THR A 76 -30.76 21.40 -4.58
N ASN A 77 -30.84 22.64 -5.05
CA ASN A 77 -30.74 22.96 -6.47
C ASN A 77 -29.29 23.02 -7.01
N CYS A 78 -28.37 22.26 -6.42
CA CYS A 78 -26.95 22.28 -6.81
C CYS A 78 -26.72 21.66 -8.20
N ASN A 79 -25.97 22.38 -9.04
CA ASN A 79 -25.62 21.96 -10.41
C ASN A 79 -24.13 21.65 -10.58
N TRP A 80 -23.37 21.59 -9.49
CA TRP A 80 -21.92 21.38 -9.53
C TRP A 80 -21.56 20.01 -10.12
N LYS A 81 -20.48 20.02 -10.92
CA LYS A 81 -19.83 18.84 -11.49
C LYS A 81 -18.33 19.04 -11.42
N GLY A 82 -17.60 18.01 -10.99
CA GLY A 82 -16.15 18.08 -10.90
C GLY A 82 -15.51 16.73 -10.62
N SER A 83 -14.21 16.73 -10.40
CA SER A 83 -13.48 15.50 -10.07
C SER A 83 -13.78 15.06 -8.63
N PHE A 84 -13.45 13.81 -8.30
CA PHE A 84 -13.68 13.29 -6.95
C PHE A 84 -12.92 14.07 -5.86
N THR A 85 -11.72 14.59 -6.17
CA THR A 85 -10.90 15.37 -5.22
C THR A 85 -11.54 16.71 -4.86
N ASP A 86 -12.40 17.22 -5.74
CA ASP A 86 -12.98 18.56 -5.60
C ASP A 86 -14.31 18.54 -4.82
N ILE A 87 -14.92 17.37 -4.63
CA ILE A 87 -16.22 17.23 -3.94
C ILE A 87 -16.16 17.73 -2.51
N ALA A 88 -15.13 17.35 -1.75
CA ALA A 88 -15.00 17.75 -0.36
C ALA A 88 -14.79 19.27 -0.23
N VAL A 89 -14.02 19.86 -1.14
CA VAL A 89 -13.79 21.30 -1.20
C VAL A 89 -15.09 22.03 -1.55
N HIS A 90 -15.78 21.59 -2.61
CA HIS A 90 -17.08 22.12 -3.01
C HIS A 90 -18.11 22.05 -1.88
N ALA A 91 -18.23 20.90 -1.21
CA ALA A 91 -19.14 20.74 -0.08
C ALA A 91 -18.81 21.73 1.06
N ALA A 92 -17.52 21.89 1.38
CA ALA A 92 -17.08 22.81 2.43
C ALA A 92 -17.27 24.29 2.09
N THR A 93 -17.27 24.67 0.81
CA THR A 93 -17.47 26.09 0.40
C THR A 93 -18.93 26.41 0.16
N ASP A 94 -19.65 25.54 -0.55
CA ASP A 94 -20.96 25.85 -1.12
C ASP A 94 -22.12 25.21 -0.33
N HIS A 95 -21.80 24.25 0.54
CA HIS A 95 -22.77 23.50 1.36
C HIS A 95 -22.31 23.38 2.82
N GLN A 96 -21.84 24.47 3.43
CA GLN A 96 -21.30 24.49 4.79
C GLN A 96 -22.20 23.81 5.83
N ASP A 97 -23.52 23.99 5.73
CA ASP A 97 -24.50 23.41 6.66
C ASP A 97 -24.72 21.90 6.45
N LEU A 98 -24.35 21.37 5.28
CA LEU A 98 -24.50 19.94 4.93
C LEU A 98 -23.16 19.19 5.00
N ALA A 99 -22.05 19.91 5.06
CA ALA A 99 -20.70 19.37 5.05
C ALA A 99 -20.19 19.15 6.48
N VAL A 100 -19.84 17.91 6.80
CA VAL A 100 -19.40 17.50 8.14
C VAL A 100 -17.94 17.05 8.10
N LYS A 101 -17.09 17.81 8.78
CA LYS A 101 -15.67 17.46 8.93
C LYS A 101 -15.48 16.44 10.03
N GLY A 102 -14.86 15.30 9.70
CA GLY A 102 -14.55 14.25 10.66
C GLY A 102 -13.28 14.50 11.48
N TYR A 103 -13.24 13.96 12.69
CA TYR A 103 -12.08 13.91 13.57
C TYR A 103 -11.95 12.52 14.19
N ASN A 104 -10.79 11.87 14.06
CA ASN A 104 -10.56 10.51 14.58
C ASN A 104 -11.67 9.50 14.20
N ASN A 105 -12.13 9.52 12.95
CA ASN A 105 -13.24 8.68 12.44
C ASN A 105 -14.62 8.97 13.03
N TYR A 106 -14.78 10.06 13.80
CA TYR A 106 -16.07 10.54 14.28
C TYR A 106 -16.53 11.78 13.50
N PHE A 107 -17.79 11.80 13.13
CA PHE A 107 -18.44 12.88 12.38
C PHE A 107 -19.64 13.36 13.19
N PRO A 108 -19.46 14.35 14.08
CA PRO A 108 -20.54 14.91 14.86
C PRO A 108 -21.38 15.86 14.01
N PHE A 109 -22.71 15.76 14.10
CA PHE A 109 -23.64 16.64 13.41
C PHE A 109 -24.97 16.73 14.16
N ASN A 110 -25.74 17.79 13.89
CA ASN A 110 -27.05 17.97 14.46
C ASN A 110 -28.12 17.81 13.38
N ILE A 111 -29.25 17.21 13.77
CA ILE A 111 -30.48 17.19 12.96
C ILE A 111 -31.55 17.92 13.75
N ALA A 112 -32.21 18.85 13.08
CA ALA A 112 -33.41 19.48 13.61
C ALA A 112 -34.63 18.65 13.18
N VAL A 113 -35.34 18.09 14.14
CA VAL A 113 -36.43 17.13 13.94
C VAL A 113 -37.74 17.90 14.07
N PHE A 114 -38.16 18.55 12.99
CA PHE A 114 -39.39 19.36 12.95
C PHE A 114 -40.51 18.72 12.14
N ASP A 115 -40.20 17.89 11.14
CA ASP A 115 -41.17 17.22 10.26
C ASP A 115 -40.54 15.97 9.59
N THR A 116 -41.31 15.22 8.80
CA THR A 116 -40.76 14.17 7.92
C THR A 116 -39.86 14.82 6.86
N ASP A 117 -38.55 14.65 6.99
CA ASP A 117 -37.57 15.35 6.17
C ASP A 117 -36.49 14.39 5.63
N GLU A 118 -36.04 14.67 4.41
CA GLU A 118 -34.98 13.95 3.72
C GLU A 118 -33.78 14.89 3.57
N THR A 119 -32.66 14.52 4.17
CA THR A 119 -31.44 15.33 4.16
C THR A 119 -30.24 14.50 3.75
N ILE A 120 -29.30 15.15 3.07
CA ILE A 120 -28.00 14.59 2.72
C ILE A 120 -26.91 15.35 3.45
N ARG A 121 -25.97 14.60 4.03
CA ARG A 121 -24.75 15.14 4.65
C ARG A 121 -23.53 14.60 3.91
N ILE A 122 -22.58 15.47 3.60
CA ILE A 122 -21.30 15.08 3.01
C ILE A 122 -20.27 15.02 4.14
N LEU A 123 -19.84 13.81 4.48
CA LEU A 123 -18.86 13.57 5.53
C LEU A 123 -17.48 13.47 4.90
N TYR A 124 -16.50 14.22 5.39
CA TYR A 124 -15.15 14.17 4.83
C TYR A 124 -14.08 14.16 5.93
N ILE A 125 -13.05 13.34 5.73
CA ILE A 125 -11.89 13.24 6.61
C ILE A 125 -10.64 12.99 5.76
N ASN A 126 -9.64 13.87 5.89
CA ASN A 126 -8.46 13.85 5.01
C ASN A 126 -8.88 13.87 3.52
N ASP A 127 -8.49 12.84 2.75
CA ASP A 127 -8.81 12.68 1.32
C ASP A 127 -10.00 11.74 1.07
N GLU A 128 -10.71 11.32 2.13
CA GLU A 128 -11.85 10.39 2.04
C GLU A 128 -13.17 11.14 2.18
N CYS A 129 -14.16 10.78 1.35
CA CYS A 129 -15.46 11.42 1.30
C CYS A 129 -16.60 10.39 1.30
N PHE A 130 -17.61 10.63 2.13
CA PHE A 130 -18.79 9.81 2.31
C PHE A 130 -20.05 10.67 2.17
N VAL A 131 -21.14 10.07 1.69
CA VAL A 131 -22.46 10.68 1.59
C VAL A 131 -23.38 9.93 2.54
N LEU A 132 -23.91 10.62 3.53
CA LEU A 132 -24.92 10.09 4.44
C LEU A 132 -26.28 10.65 4.02
N HIS A 133 -27.16 9.77 3.56
CA HIS A 133 -28.52 10.09 3.20
C HIS A 133 -29.45 9.65 4.33
N ILE A 134 -30.22 10.61 4.86
CA ILE A 134 -31.01 10.49 6.08
C ILE A 134 -32.46 10.80 5.75
N ARG A 135 -33.37 9.91 6.12
CA ARG A 135 -34.81 10.16 6.18
C ARG A 135 -35.26 10.11 7.62
N CYS A 136 -35.90 11.17 8.07
CA CYS A 136 -36.47 11.27 9.40
C CYS A 136 -37.98 11.16 9.29
N ASP A 137 -38.61 10.31 10.11
CA ASP A 137 -40.05 10.27 10.30
C ASP A 137 -40.37 10.48 11.78
N VAL A 138 -40.92 11.66 12.07
CA VAL A 138 -41.22 12.10 13.44
C VAL A 138 -42.46 11.40 14.00
N PHE A 139 -43.40 11.00 13.14
CA PHE A 139 -44.64 10.35 13.55
C PHE A 139 -44.39 8.93 14.05
N VAL A 140 -43.56 8.18 13.33
CA VAL A 140 -43.13 6.84 13.77
C VAL A 140 -41.91 6.87 14.68
N LYS A 141 -41.32 8.06 14.91
CA LYS A 141 -40.09 8.26 15.68
C LYS A 141 -38.95 7.40 15.15
N GLN A 142 -38.75 7.38 13.84
CA GLN A 142 -37.69 6.60 13.21
C GLN A 142 -36.80 7.49 12.35
N LEU A 143 -35.51 7.20 12.40
CA LEU A 143 -34.51 7.78 11.54
C LEU A 143 -33.90 6.66 10.71
N ARG A 144 -34.01 6.76 9.39
CA ARG A 144 -33.46 5.81 8.44
C ARG A 144 -32.26 6.42 7.75
N CYS A 145 -31.15 5.70 7.72
CA CYS A 145 -29.90 6.18 7.16
C CYS A 145 -29.27 5.19 6.19
N ILE A 146 -28.67 5.73 5.14
CA ILE A 146 -27.82 4.97 4.21
C ILE A 146 -26.56 5.79 3.91
N MET A 147 -25.40 5.13 3.94
CA MET A 147 -24.11 5.76 3.71
C MET A 147 -23.49 5.23 2.41
N TYR A 148 -22.97 6.15 1.59
CA TYR A 148 -22.23 5.87 0.36
C TYR A 148 -20.80 6.39 0.50
N TYR A 149 -19.83 5.69 -0.09
CA TYR A 149 -18.42 6.10 -0.12
C TYR A 149 -18.11 6.51 -1.54
N ILE A 150 -17.42 7.63 -1.68
CA ILE A 150 -17.06 8.18 -2.97
C ILE A 150 -15.61 7.77 -3.26
N GLU A 151 -15.42 6.68 -4.03
CA GLU A 151 -14.09 6.21 -4.45
C GLU A 151 -13.91 6.22 -5.99
N ASN A 152 -12.64 6.16 -6.40
CA ASN A 152 -12.17 5.93 -7.77
C ASN A 152 -11.62 4.49 -7.98
N LYS A 153 -11.60 3.63 -6.94
CA LYS A 153 -11.05 2.26 -6.99
C LYS A 153 -11.97 1.33 -6.18
N GLU A 154 -12.11 0.06 -6.56
CA GLU A 154 -13.12 -0.84 -5.99
C GLU A 154 -12.71 -1.52 -4.66
N GLU A 155 -11.41 -1.57 -4.35
CA GLU A 155 -10.86 -2.49 -3.33
C GLU A 155 -11.03 -2.06 -1.87
N LYS A 156 -11.29 -0.78 -1.56
CA LYS A 156 -11.32 -0.32 -0.15
C LYS A 156 -12.72 -0.24 0.44
N ALA A 157 -13.74 -0.12 -0.41
CA ALA A 157 -15.06 0.23 0.03
C ALA A 157 -15.65 -0.88 0.92
N SER A 158 -15.64 -2.14 0.47
CA SER A 158 -16.33 -3.30 1.09
C SER A 158 -16.01 -3.59 2.57
N ASP A 159 -14.96 -2.98 3.13
CA ASP A 159 -14.43 -3.31 4.46
C ASP A 159 -14.77 -2.25 5.54
N ILE A 160 -15.35 -1.10 5.18
CA ILE A 160 -15.60 -0.01 6.13
C ILE A 160 -16.99 -0.14 6.75
N LEU A 161 -17.04 -0.21 8.08
CA LEU A 161 -18.29 -0.24 8.83
C LEU A 161 -18.59 1.15 9.42
N TYR A 162 -19.86 1.47 9.61
CA TYR A 162 -20.26 2.68 10.33
C TYR A 162 -21.30 2.39 11.40
N THR A 163 -21.33 3.26 12.41
CA THR A 163 -22.34 3.27 13.46
C THR A 163 -22.82 4.69 13.65
N ILE A 164 -24.14 4.86 13.78
CA ILE A 164 -24.73 6.15 14.12
C ILE A 164 -25.05 6.13 15.61
N ILE A 165 -24.59 7.17 16.31
CA ILE A 165 -24.71 7.33 17.75
C ILE A 165 -25.55 8.57 18.01
N GLN A 166 -26.68 8.42 18.71
CA GLN A 166 -27.41 9.56 19.27
C GLN A 166 -26.82 9.86 20.66
N THR A 167 -26.45 11.11 20.93
CA THR A 167 -25.80 11.48 22.20
C THR A 167 -26.81 12.12 23.15
N HIS A 168 -26.99 11.55 24.34
CA HIS A 168 -27.82 12.10 25.42
C HIS A 168 -26.94 12.73 26.51
N SER A 169 -27.47 13.70 27.28
CA SER A 169 -26.83 14.19 28.50
C SER A 169 -26.43 13.02 29.41
N ASN A 170 -25.13 12.79 29.48
CA ASN A 170 -24.39 11.89 30.37
C ASN A 170 -24.51 10.37 30.22
N ASN A 171 -25.20 9.80 29.22
CA ASN A 171 -25.11 8.36 28.93
C ASN A 171 -25.24 8.07 27.42
N ILE A 172 -24.31 7.29 26.88
CA ILE A 172 -24.32 6.78 25.49
C ILE A 172 -25.01 5.41 25.55
N ASN A 173 -26.30 5.32 25.20
CA ASN A 173 -27.00 4.03 25.13
C ASN A 173 -27.35 3.63 23.69
N ASP A 174 -26.72 2.52 23.30
CA ASP A 174 -26.98 1.45 22.32
C ASP A 174 -27.46 1.67 20.86
N PHE A 175 -26.48 1.38 19.99
CA PHE A 175 -26.37 0.68 18.70
C PHE A 175 -27.60 0.34 17.82
N SER A 176 -27.40 0.57 16.51
CA SER A 176 -27.89 -0.32 15.45
C SER A 176 -26.73 -0.76 14.53
N HIS A 177 -26.45 -2.06 14.47
CA HIS A 177 -25.55 -2.68 13.49
C HIS A 177 -26.33 -3.16 12.27
N LYS A 178 -25.88 -2.80 11.07
CA LYS A 178 -25.70 -3.73 9.95
C LYS A 178 -24.82 -3.14 8.85
N ILE A 179 -24.05 -4.03 8.26
CA ILE A 179 -22.92 -3.84 7.33
C ILE A 179 -23.47 -4.04 5.91
N PHE A 180 -23.24 -3.11 4.98
CA PHE A 180 -23.60 -3.32 3.59
C PHE A 180 -22.59 -2.74 2.61
N SER A 181 -22.41 -3.47 1.50
CA SER A 181 -21.60 -3.06 0.36
C SER A 181 -22.27 -1.91 -0.40
N TYR A 182 -21.41 -1.06 -0.96
CA TYR A 182 -21.79 0.08 -1.77
C TYR A 182 -22.62 -0.38 -2.96
N LYS A 183 -23.77 0.27 -3.15
CA LYS A 183 -24.45 0.24 -4.44
C LYS A 183 -23.73 1.25 -5.32
N LYS A 184 -23.28 0.81 -6.49
CA LYS A 184 -22.78 1.67 -7.56
C LYS A 184 -23.96 2.42 -8.14
N ASP A 185 -24.44 3.40 -7.39
CA ASP A 185 -25.53 4.28 -7.77
C ASP A 185 -25.09 5.72 -7.50
N TYR A 186 -24.54 6.34 -8.54
CA TYR A 186 -24.10 7.74 -8.51
C TYR A 186 -25.28 8.72 -8.37
N THR A 187 -26.51 8.21 -8.32
CA THR A 187 -27.70 9.00 -8.00
C THR A 187 -27.87 9.21 -6.50
N TYR A 188 -27.15 8.47 -5.63
CA TYR A 188 -27.31 8.50 -4.17
C TYR A 188 -28.76 8.25 -3.70
N ALA A 189 -29.53 7.54 -4.53
CA ALA A 189 -30.94 7.25 -4.29
C ALA A 189 -31.15 6.40 -3.03
N PHE A 190 -32.13 6.79 -2.22
CA PHE A 190 -32.45 6.12 -0.97
C PHE A 190 -32.99 4.70 -1.22
N ASP A 191 -32.32 3.69 -0.65
CA ASP A 191 -32.67 2.28 -0.78
C ASP A 191 -33.27 1.78 0.55
N GLU A 192 -34.61 1.70 0.63
CA GLU A 192 -35.34 1.35 1.86
C GLU A 192 -34.95 -0.02 2.43
N GLU A 193 -34.57 -0.99 1.59
CA GLU A 193 -34.21 -2.34 2.05
C GLU A 193 -32.85 -2.40 2.76
N ARG A 194 -31.98 -1.43 2.48
CA ARG A 194 -30.62 -1.33 3.04
C ARG A 194 -30.46 -0.24 4.08
N ALA A 195 -31.47 0.59 4.26
CA ALA A 195 -31.45 1.68 5.22
C ALA A 195 -31.41 1.14 6.66
N VAL A 196 -30.48 1.68 7.45
CA VAL A 196 -30.41 1.41 8.89
C VAL A 196 -31.50 2.21 9.58
N THR A 197 -32.40 1.55 10.29
CA THR A 197 -33.47 2.20 11.06
C THR A 197 -33.05 2.37 12.52
N ILE A 198 -33.22 3.58 13.03
CA ILE A 198 -32.86 4.00 14.39
C ILE A 198 -34.10 4.60 15.02
N ASP A 199 -34.49 4.12 16.20
CA ASP A 199 -35.59 4.71 16.95
C ASP A 199 -35.14 6.04 17.57
N LEU A 200 -35.87 7.11 17.28
CA LEU A 200 -35.60 8.46 17.74
C LEU A 200 -36.02 8.64 19.19
N LEU A 201 -35.08 9.03 20.03
CA LEU A 201 -35.36 9.58 21.35
C LEU A 201 -35.67 11.08 21.19
N LEU A 202 -36.95 11.42 21.07
CA LEU A 202 -37.41 12.81 20.94
C LEU A 202 -37.33 13.54 22.30
N HIS A 203 -36.72 14.73 22.32
CA HIS A 203 -36.62 15.63 23.48
C HIS A 203 -37.52 16.87 23.37
N THR A 204 -37.56 17.66 24.45
CA THR A 204 -38.17 19.00 24.49
C THR A 204 -37.47 20.03 23.59
N SER A 205 -36.21 19.76 23.20
CA SER A 205 -35.48 20.50 22.17
C SER A 205 -35.59 19.77 20.83
N ASN A 206 -36.00 20.48 19.78
CA ASN A 206 -36.12 19.92 18.44
C ASN A 206 -34.76 19.62 17.77
N LEU A 207 -33.64 20.01 18.39
CA LEU A 207 -32.29 19.74 17.89
C LEU A 207 -31.69 18.50 18.57
N ASN A 208 -31.41 17.46 17.79
CA ASN A 208 -30.82 16.21 18.26
C ASN A 208 -29.37 16.08 17.77
N ALA A 209 -28.47 15.74 18.68
CA ALA A 209 -27.05 15.56 18.40
C ALA A 209 -26.75 14.10 18.03
N PHE A 210 -26.18 13.91 16.83
CA PHE A 210 -25.77 12.63 16.30
C PHE A 210 -24.28 12.61 16.02
N THR A 211 -23.69 11.42 15.99
CA THR A 211 -22.31 11.20 15.57
C THR A 211 -22.25 9.94 14.73
N VAL A 212 -21.72 10.03 13.52
CA VAL A 212 -21.31 8.84 12.77
C VAL A 212 -19.90 8.46 13.21
N ALA A 213 -19.70 7.21 13.60
CA ALA A 213 -18.39 6.64 13.85
C ALA A 213 -18.07 5.63 12.74
N LEU A 214 -17.01 5.88 11.97
CA LEU A 214 -16.45 4.87 11.08
C LEU A 214 -15.67 3.87 11.93
N LYS A 215 -16.14 2.63 11.92
CA LYS A 215 -15.40 1.48 12.42
C LYS A 215 -14.61 0.94 11.23
N ASN A 216 -13.34 1.31 11.17
CA ASN A 216 -12.41 0.40 10.49
C ASN A 216 -12.42 -0.92 11.27
N PRO A 217 -12.21 -2.07 10.62
CA PRO A 217 -11.78 -3.30 11.29
C PRO A 217 -10.35 -3.15 11.84
N GLU A 218 -10.02 -1.98 12.38
CA GLU A 218 -8.95 -1.85 13.35
C GLU A 218 -9.47 -2.50 14.62
N ILE A 219 -8.93 -3.68 14.88
CA ILE A 219 -9.01 -4.30 16.19
C ILE A 219 -8.64 -3.25 17.25
N ASP A 220 -9.51 -3.10 18.25
CA ASP A 220 -9.28 -2.25 19.43
C ASP A 220 -7.83 -2.47 19.89
N ASP A 221 -7.04 -1.40 20.06
CA ASP A 221 -5.65 -1.48 20.54
C ASP A 221 -5.54 -2.37 21.81
N LYS A 222 -6.62 -2.55 22.57
CA LYS A 222 -6.74 -3.53 23.67
C LYS A 222 -6.57 -4.99 23.24
N ILE A 223 -7.19 -5.42 22.14
CA ILE A 223 -7.06 -6.78 21.62
C ILE A 223 -5.67 -6.97 21.01
N LEU A 224 -5.11 -5.96 20.34
CA LEU A 224 -3.71 -6.03 19.85
C LEU A 224 -2.71 -6.27 20.98
N LYS A 225 -2.92 -5.66 22.16
CA LYS A 225 -2.10 -5.95 23.35
C LYS A 225 -2.16 -7.42 23.78
N HIS A 226 -3.31 -8.09 23.63
CA HIS A 226 -3.42 -9.52 23.92
C HIS A 226 -2.71 -10.41 22.89
N LEU A 227 -2.37 -9.85 21.72
CA LEU A 227 -1.57 -10.49 20.68
C LEU A 227 -0.08 -10.15 20.79
N GLU A 228 0.38 -9.43 21.81
CA GLU A 228 1.80 -9.15 21.99
C GLU A 228 2.54 -10.36 22.58
N CYS A 229 3.68 -10.72 21.99
CA CYS A 229 4.54 -11.72 22.56
C CYS A 229 5.23 -11.18 23.81
N VAL A 230 5.05 -11.84 24.96
CA VAL A 230 5.66 -11.44 26.24
C VAL A 230 7.20 -11.43 26.29
N VAL A 231 7.86 -11.97 25.26
CA VAL A 231 9.32 -12.04 25.18
C VAL A 231 9.90 -10.92 24.31
N CYS A 232 9.32 -10.70 23.13
CA CYS A 232 9.85 -9.73 22.16
C CYS A 232 8.99 -8.47 22.00
N ASN A 233 7.82 -8.42 22.62
CA ASN A 233 6.84 -7.34 22.54
C ASN A 233 6.38 -7.03 21.10
N TYR A 234 6.57 -7.96 20.17
CA TYR A 234 5.99 -7.89 18.83
C TYR A 234 4.66 -8.63 18.81
N LEU A 235 3.74 -8.18 17.95
CA LEU A 235 2.51 -8.90 17.67
C LEU A 235 2.83 -10.30 17.13
N ILE A 236 2.22 -11.31 17.75
CA ILE A 236 2.33 -12.71 17.33
C ILE A 236 1.65 -12.88 15.97
N LYS A 237 2.32 -13.62 15.08
CA LYS A 237 1.83 -13.96 13.74
C LYS A 237 1.92 -15.48 13.59
N PRO A 238 1.07 -16.11 12.74
CA PRO A 238 1.19 -17.52 12.41
C PRO A 238 2.61 -17.91 11.96
N PRO A 239 3.14 -19.09 12.35
CA PRO A 239 2.53 -20.05 13.28
C PRO A 239 2.60 -19.58 14.75
N ILE A 240 1.49 -19.72 15.46
CA ILE A 240 1.35 -19.34 16.87
C ILE A 240 1.31 -20.61 17.72
N TYR A 241 2.20 -20.70 18.70
CA TYR A 241 2.32 -21.87 19.55
C TYR A 241 1.80 -21.59 20.95
N GLN A 242 1.28 -22.61 21.62
CA GLN A 242 0.80 -22.51 23.00
C GLN A 242 1.45 -23.56 23.90
N CYS A 243 1.67 -23.20 25.15
CA CYS A 243 2.07 -24.16 26.18
C CYS A 243 0.88 -25.02 26.61
N SER A 244 1.12 -26.07 27.41
CA SER A 244 0.04 -26.95 27.91
C SER A 244 -1.02 -26.27 28.77
N VAL A 245 -0.75 -25.04 29.24
CA VAL A 245 -1.68 -24.21 30.04
C VAL A 245 -2.44 -23.19 29.16
N GLY A 246 -2.05 -23.00 27.89
CA GLY A 246 -2.74 -22.11 26.95
C GLY A 246 -2.07 -20.76 26.66
N HIS A 247 -0.94 -20.42 27.31
CA HIS A 247 -0.19 -19.20 26.96
C HIS A 247 0.43 -19.29 25.57
N SER A 248 0.11 -18.31 24.71
CA SER A 248 0.57 -18.23 23.32
C SER A 248 1.94 -17.57 23.18
N MET A 249 2.69 -17.95 22.14
CA MET A 249 4.05 -17.50 21.84
C MET A 249 4.28 -17.44 20.32
N CYS A 250 5.06 -16.44 19.87
CA CYS A 250 5.51 -16.40 18.48
C CYS A 250 6.57 -17.48 18.19
N ASN A 251 6.63 -17.92 16.93
CA ASN A 251 7.59 -18.90 16.45
C ASN A 251 9.06 -18.51 16.74
N THR A 252 9.42 -17.23 16.53
CA THR A 252 10.80 -16.76 16.70
C THR A 252 11.31 -16.88 18.14
N CYS A 253 10.45 -16.60 19.13
CA CYS A 253 10.83 -16.72 20.54
C CYS A 253 10.80 -18.17 21.00
N LEU A 254 9.86 -18.99 20.49
CA LEU A 254 9.81 -20.41 20.79
C LEU A 254 11.10 -21.15 20.42
N GLN A 255 11.72 -20.81 19.29
CA GLN A 255 13.00 -21.42 18.88
C GLN A 255 14.14 -21.22 19.89
N LYS A 256 14.01 -20.24 20.79
CA LYS A 256 15.01 -19.90 21.83
C LYS A 256 14.62 -20.41 23.21
N LEU A 257 13.40 -20.91 23.39
CA LEU A 257 12.81 -21.22 24.70
C LEU A 257 12.19 -22.61 24.71
N GLN A 258 12.53 -23.40 25.74
CA GLN A 258 11.98 -24.75 25.94
C GLN A 258 10.78 -24.77 26.91
N LYS A 259 10.60 -23.70 27.69
CA LYS A 259 9.55 -23.56 28.71
C LYS A 259 8.85 -22.20 28.59
N CYS A 260 7.57 -22.16 28.94
CA CYS A 260 6.77 -20.95 28.98
C CYS A 260 7.33 -19.98 30.03
N PRO A 261 7.63 -18.72 29.68
CA PRO A 261 8.14 -17.75 30.64
C PRO A 261 7.10 -17.37 31.71
N LEU A 262 5.80 -17.53 31.41
CA LEU A 262 4.70 -17.16 32.32
C LEU A 262 4.38 -18.25 33.35
N CYS A 263 4.33 -19.52 32.92
CA CYS A 263 3.90 -20.63 33.79
C CYS A 263 4.89 -21.79 33.91
N GLN A 264 6.07 -21.70 33.30
CA GLN A 264 7.13 -22.72 33.32
C GLN A 264 6.78 -24.08 32.69
N ALA A 265 5.57 -24.23 32.14
CA ALA A 265 5.16 -25.41 31.39
C ALA A 265 6.04 -25.61 30.13
N ARG A 266 6.29 -26.87 29.76
CA ARG A 266 7.03 -27.18 28.52
C ARG A 266 6.19 -26.86 27.29
N TYR A 267 6.83 -26.39 26.24
CA TYR A 267 6.21 -26.37 24.92
C TYR A 267 6.39 -27.75 24.28
N ILE A 268 5.29 -28.36 23.87
CA ILE A 268 5.29 -29.65 23.17
C ILE A 268 5.03 -29.49 21.67
N GLY A 269 5.08 -28.25 21.16
CA GLY A 269 4.82 -27.93 19.75
C GLY A 269 3.35 -27.72 19.38
N THR A 270 2.44 -27.64 20.35
CA THR A 270 1.02 -27.37 20.10
C THR A 270 0.82 -26.00 19.47
N ARG A 271 0.17 -25.95 18.30
CA ARG A 271 -0.23 -24.70 17.63
C ARG A 271 -1.63 -24.28 18.07
N ASN A 272 -1.87 -22.97 18.05
CA ASN A 272 -3.17 -22.37 18.35
C ASN A 272 -3.84 -21.96 17.03
N PHE A 273 -4.49 -22.92 16.36
CA PHE A 273 -5.14 -22.68 15.07
C PHE A 273 -6.29 -21.67 15.13
N THR A 274 -7.00 -21.58 16.27
CA THR A 274 -8.06 -20.58 16.45
C THR A 274 -7.48 -19.17 16.40
N LEU A 275 -6.37 -18.93 17.11
CA LEU A 275 -5.73 -17.62 17.09
C LEU A 275 -5.07 -17.32 15.75
N GLU A 276 -4.55 -18.34 15.07
CA GLU A 276 -4.04 -18.19 13.70
C GLU A 276 -5.16 -17.80 12.72
N ALA A 277 -6.31 -18.48 12.75
CA ALA A 277 -7.47 -18.15 11.92
C ALA A 277 -7.97 -16.74 12.19
N LEU A 278 -8.06 -16.33 13.46
CA LEU A 278 -8.39 -14.94 13.79
C LEU A 278 -7.39 -13.96 13.17
N CYS A 279 -6.09 -14.25 13.19
CA CYS A 279 -5.09 -13.37 12.59
C CYS A 279 -5.25 -13.20 11.07
N GLU A 280 -5.97 -14.08 10.37
CA GLU A 280 -6.23 -13.94 8.92
C GLU A 280 -7.22 -12.79 8.64
N ASP A 281 -8.17 -12.55 9.54
CA ASP A 281 -9.22 -11.53 9.40
C ASP A 281 -8.84 -10.17 10.00
N ILE A 282 -7.63 -10.07 10.55
CA ILE A 282 -7.17 -8.90 11.33
C ILE A 282 -6.17 -8.08 10.54
N ARG A 283 -6.36 -6.75 10.54
CA ARG A 283 -5.36 -5.81 10.05
C ARG A 283 -4.34 -5.51 11.15
N PHE A 284 -3.08 -5.80 10.88
CA PHE A 284 -1.95 -5.57 11.77
C PHE A 284 -1.30 -4.21 11.48
N PRO A 285 -0.92 -3.46 12.52
CA PRO A 285 -0.06 -2.29 12.33
C PRO A 285 1.31 -2.72 11.79
N CYS A 286 1.85 -1.88 10.91
CA CYS A 286 3.23 -2.05 10.45
C CYS A 286 4.20 -2.09 11.64
N THR A 287 5.17 -3.01 11.62
CA THR A 287 6.24 -3.10 12.64
C THR A 287 6.98 -1.77 12.85
N TYR A 288 6.98 -0.88 11.86
CA TYR A 288 7.61 0.45 11.93
C TYR A 288 6.65 1.57 12.39
N ARG A 289 5.53 1.25 13.04
CA ARG A 289 4.55 2.24 13.57
C ARG A 289 5.18 3.28 14.48
N THR A 290 6.06 2.85 15.39
CA THR A 290 6.82 3.72 16.29
C THR A 290 7.78 4.67 15.57
N ARG A 291 8.04 4.43 14.28
CA ARG A 291 8.90 5.24 13.41
C ARG A 291 8.10 6.06 12.39
N GLY A 292 6.80 6.19 12.60
CA GLY A 292 5.92 7.05 11.83
C GLY A 292 5.15 6.35 10.70
N CYS A 293 5.25 5.03 10.55
CA CYS A 293 4.35 4.32 9.63
C CYS A 293 2.94 4.27 10.22
N ARG A 294 1.91 4.58 9.43
CA ARG A 294 0.50 4.51 9.86
C ARG A 294 -0.30 3.41 9.16
N ALA A 295 0.39 2.52 8.45
CA ALA A 295 -0.28 1.45 7.71
C ALA A 295 -0.78 0.35 8.65
N ASN A 296 -2.05 -0.03 8.48
CA ASN A 296 -2.70 -1.18 9.10
C ASN A 296 -3.17 -2.12 7.97
N LEU A 297 -2.65 -3.34 7.92
CA LEU A 297 -2.68 -4.22 6.74
C LEU A 297 -3.00 -5.66 7.13
N LEU A 298 -3.67 -6.41 6.26
CA LEU A 298 -3.83 -7.86 6.45
C LEU A 298 -2.47 -8.55 6.42
N LEU A 299 -2.34 -9.72 7.06
CA LEU A 299 -1.08 -10.47 7.10
C LEU A 299 -0.50 -10.75 5.70
N THR A 300 -1.36 -11.02 4.72
CA THR A 300 -1.00 -11.26 3.32
C THR A 300 -0.30 -10.06 2.67
N GLU A 301 -0.65 -8.84 3.07
CA GLU A 301 -0.12 -7.60 2.51
C GLU A 301 1.04 -7.04 3.34
N LEU A 302 1.06 -7.38 4.63
CA LEU A 302 1.96 -6.80 5.62
C LEU A 302 3.43 -7.09 5.30
N GLU A 303 3.78 -8.32 4.90
CA GLU A 303 5.16 -8.67 4.55
C GLU A 303 5.65 -7.87 3.33
N ARG A 304 4.81 -7.79 2.29
CA ARG A 304 5.10 -6.98 1.11
C ARG A 304 5.31 -5.52 1.48
N HIS A 305 4.41 -4.95 2.31
CA HIS A 305 4.56 -3.59 2.79
C HIS A 305 5.83 -3.40 3.62
N GLU A 306 6.10 -4.24 4.62
CA GLU A 306 7.28 -4.13 5.50
C GLU A 306 8.61 -4.31 4.75
N SER A 307 8.59 -4.98 3.58
CA SER A 307 9.72 -5.06 2.68
C SER A 307 10.07 -3.70 2.05
N ALA A 308 9.04 -2.91 1.69
CA ALA A 308 9.13 -1.64 0.96
C ALA A 308 8.80 -0.40 1.82
N CYS A 309 8.51 -0.58 3.12
CA CYS A 309 8.04 0.48 4.00
C CYS A 309 9.07 1.62 4.13
N LEU A 310 8.62 2.85 3.92
CA LEU A 310 9.48 4.04 3.98
C LEU A 310 9.99 4.33 5.40
N SER A 311 9.25 3.91 6.43
CA SER A 311 9.63 4.05 7.84
C SER A 311 10.61 2.96 8.30
N LYS A 312 10.94 2.00 7.44
CA LYS A 312 11.92 0.96 7.73
C LYS A 312 13.30 1.58 7.93
N PRO A 313 14.01 1.22 9.02
CA PRO A 313 15.39 1.63 9.20
C PRO A 313 16.32 1.15 8.07
N PHE A 314 17.23 2.03 7.69
CA PHE A 314 18.37 1.74 6.86
C PHE A 314 19.51 1.23 7.71
N VAL A 315 19.83 -0.05 7.55
CA VAL A 315 21.08 -0.65 8.04
C VAL A 315 22.22 -0.23 7.12
N CYS A 316 23.37 0.10 7.71
CA CYS A 316 24.58 0.45 6.97
C CYS A 316 24.95 -0.66 5.93
N PRO A 317 25.27 -0.31 4.67
CA PRO A 317 25.69 -1.26 3.64
C PRO A 317 26.91 -2.08 4.04
N LEU A 318 27.76 -1.54 4.92
CA LEU A 318 28.94 -2.16 5.52
C LEU A 318 28.60 -2.89 6.83
N PHE A 319 27.42 -3.52 6.91
CA PHE A 319 26.84 -4.13 8.11
C PHE A 319 27.73 -5.17 8.83
N ARG A 320 28.77 -5.69 8.17
CA ARG A 320 29.75 -6.60 8.79
C ARG A 320 30.69 -5.90 9.76
N GLU A 321 30.92 -4.61 9.54
CA GLU A 321 31.83 -3.77 10.33
C GLU A 321 31.09 -2.63 11.04
N CYS A 322 29.80 -2.46 10.74
CA CYS A 322 28.99 -1.35 11.25
C CYS A 322 27.58 -1.80 11.65
N VAL A 323 27.18 -1.47 12.87
CA VAL A 323 25.83 -1.75 13.41
C VAL A 323 24.86 -0.57 13.26
N TRP A 324 25.27 0.49 12.56
CA TRP A 324 24.45 1.69 12.43
C TRP A 324 23.14 1.38 11.70
N MET A 325 22.07 1.99 12.22
CA MET A 325 20.73 1.88 11.71
C MET A 325 20.00 3.22 11.86
N GLY A 326 19.45 3.76 10.78
CA GLY A 326 18.80 5.08 10.83
C GLY A 326 17.87 5.36 9.65
N SER A 327 17.40 6.60 9.52
CA SER A 327 16.60 7.02 8.37
C SER A 327 17.46 7.19 7.11
N LEU A 328 16.84 7.12 5.93
CA LEU A 328 17.53 7.29 4.65
C LEU A 328 18.28 8.64 4.58
N CYS A 329 17.65 9.70 5.07
CA CYS A 329 18.22 11.05 5.04
C CYS A 329 19.50 11.19 5.89
N LYS A 330 19.67 10.39 6.93
CA LYS A 330 20.87 10.41 7.79
C LYS A 330 21.95 9.44 7.29
N HIS A 331 21.65 8.63 6.28
CA HIS A 331 22.49 7.53 5.87
C HIS A 331 23.76 7.99 5.14
N GLU A 332 23.65 8.93 4.21
CA GLU A 332 24.82 9.49 3.52
C GLU A 332 25.76 10.22 4.49
N ALA A 333 25.19 10.99 5.44
CA ALA A 333 25.95 11.65 6.49
C ALA A 333 26.71 10.63 7.37
N HIS A 334 26.06 9.52 7.75
CA HIS A 334 26.72 8.44 8.48
C HIS A 334 27.90 7.86 7.69
N LEU A 335 27.73 7.53 6.41
CA LEU A 335 28.82 7.00 5.59
C LEU A 335 30.00 7.98 5.49
N LYS A 336 29.73 9.28 5.32
CA LYS A 336 30.76 10.33 5.26
C LYS A 336 31.57 10.45 6.55
N LEU A 337 30.93 10.28 7.70
CA LEU A 337 31.56 10.48 9.00
C LEU A 337 32.25 9.22 9.52
N SER A 338 31.62 8.05 9.34
CA SER A 338 32.06 6.80 9.96
C SER A 338 32.82 5.86 9.01
N HIS A 339 32.71 6.06 7.69
CA HIS A 339 33.28 5.15 6.67
C HIS A 339 33.93 5.90 5.50
N ARG A 340 34.58 7.04 5.78
CA ARG A 340 35.18 7.92 4.76
C ARG A 340 36.22 7.22 3.90
N ASP A 341 36.99 6.32 4.50
CA ASP A 341 38.04 5.49 3.88
C ASP A 341 37.49 4.49 2.87
N LYS A 342 36.22 4.07 3.03
CA LYS A 342 35.52 3.10 2.18
C LYS A 342 34.45 3.75 1.31
N LEU A 343 34.51 5.07 1.11
CA LEU A 343 33.50 5.85 0.39
C LEU A 343 34.09 6.57 -0.82
N ILE A 344 33.53 6.30 -2.00
CA ILE A 344 33.95 6.91 -3.27
C ILE A 344 32.79 7.76 -3.82
N PHE A 345 33.03 9.05 -4.05
CA PHE A 345 32.07 9.99 -4.65
C PHE A 345 32.24 10.08 -6.18
N ASN A 346 32.24 8.94 -6.85
CA ASN A 346 32.38 8.87 -8.30
C ASN A 346 31.74 7.58 -8.83
N SER A 347 31.39 7.55 -10.11
CA SER A 347 30.95 6.35 -10.82
C SER A 347 32.11 5.44 -11.21
N TYR A 348 33.36 5.89 -11.08
CA TYR A 348 34.56 5.14 -11.42
C TYR A 348 35.51 5.08 -10.22
N ASN A 349 36.00 3.89 -9.89
CA ASN A 349 37.00 3.66 -8.85
C ASN A 349 38.12 2.78 -9.40
N LYS A 350 39.38 3.21 -9.29
CA LYS A 350 40.56 2.44 -9.69
C LYS A 350 41.39 2.12 -8.45
N THR A 351 41.67 0.84 -8.25
CA THR A 351 42.34 0.32 -7.04
C THR A 351 43.39 -0.71 -7.39
N HIS A 352 44.49 -0.71 -6.62
CA HIS A 352 45.46 -1.79 -6.65
C HIS A 352 45.11 -2.80 -5.55
N ILE A 353 44.84 -4.04 -5.94
CA ILE A 353 44.43 -5.12 -5.04
C ILE A 353 45.59 -6.08 -4.88
N LYS A 354 45.97 -6.38 -3.64
CA LYS A 354 46.97 -7.41 -3.34
C LYS A 354 46.36 -8.79 -3.55
N ILE A 355 47.14 -9.71 -4.10
CA ILE A 355 46.73 -11.11 -4.24
C ILE A 355 47.02 -11.79 -2.90
N SER A 356 45.99 -12.31 -2.24
CA SER A 356 46.19 -13.09 -1.02
C SER A 356 46.69 -14.48 -1.38
N THR A 357 47.71 -14.93 -0.66
CA THR A 357 48.23 -16.31 -0.75
C THR A 357 47.95 -17.12 0.51
N THR A 358 47.43 -16.50 1.57
CA THR A 358 47.27 -17.12 2.90
C THR A 358 45.82 -17.24 3.35
N GLU A 359 44.96 -16.28 3.00
CA GLU A 359 43.58 -16.22 3.50
C GLU A 359 42.58 -15.75 2.43
N ASN A 360 41.31 -16.11 2.60
CA ASN A 360 40.24 -15.54 1.78
C ASN A 360 40.05 -14.05 2.11
N ILE A 361 40.07 -13.19 1.10
CA ILE A 361 39.81 -11.75 1.26
C ILE A 361 38.33 -11.47 0.97
N LEU A 362 37.69 -10.64 1.80
CA LEU A 362 36.40 -10.01 1.51
C LEU A 362 36.51 -8.51 1.82
N GLU A 363 36.49 -7.69 0.79
CA GLU A 363 36.51 -6.23 0.90
C GLU A 363 35.18 -5.64 0.45
N MET A 364 34.76 -4.58 1.12
CA MET A 364 33.50 -3.91 0.86
C MET A 364 33.72 -2.40 0.88
N TYR A 365 33.21 -1.71 -0.14
CA TYR A 365 33.21 -0.25 -0.20
C TYR A 365 31.93 0.26 -0.85
N CYS A 366 31.65 1.55 -0.64
CA CYS A 366 30.48 2.22 -1.17
C CYS A 366 30.86 3.24 -2.23
N MET A 367 30.14 3.25 -3.35
CA MET A 367 30.20 4.30 -4.37
C MET A 367 28.92 5.12 -4.34
N ILE A 368 29.03 6.44 -4.25
CA ILE A 368 27.90 7.37 -4.33
C ILE A 368 27.96 8.06 -5.70
N THR A 369 26.99 7.74 -6.56
CA THR A 369 26.86 8.30 -7.91
C THR A 369 25.38 8.29 -8.32
N TYR A 370 24.98 9.14 -9.27
CA TYR A 370 23.60 9.25 -9.74
C TYR A 370 22.56 9.46 -8.63
N GLY A 371 22.94 10.08 -7.50
CA GLY A 371 22.07 10.26 -6.33
C GLY A 371 21.69 8.94 -5.64
N ARG A 372 22.51 7.90 -5.79
CA ARG A 372 22.29 6.55 -5.24
C ARG A 372 23.56 6.04 -4.56
N ILE A 373 23.37 5.09 -3.65
CA ILE A 373 24.46 4.40 -2.93
C ILE A 373 24.57 2.98 -3.50
N PHE A 374 25.75 2.67 -4.00
CA PHE A 374 26.12 1.35 -4.52
C PHE A 374 27.11 0.71 -3.58
N ARG A 375 26.83 -0.54 -3.18
CA ARG A 375 27.77 -1.36 -2.42
C ARG A 375 28.51 -2.26 -3.39
N VAL A 376 29.84 -2.17 -3.40
CA VAL A 376 30.69 -3.06 -4.18
C VAL A 376 31.40 -4.00 -3.20
N CYS A 377 31.28 -5.30 -3.44
CA CYS A 377 31.95 -6.34 -2.69
C CYS A 377 32.95 -7.04 -3.61
N HIS A 378 34.18 -7.19 -3.13
CA HIS A 378 35.24 -7.95 -3.78
C HIS A 378 35.63 -9.13 -2.88
N LYS A 379 35.67 -10.33 -3.44
CA LYS A 379 36.08 -11.55 -2.72
C LYS A 379 37.19 -12.27 -3.48
N GLN A 380 38.25 -12.66 -2.79
CA GLN A 380 39.22 -13.64 -3.30
C GLN A 380 39.01 -14.97 -2.58
N SER A 381 38.86 -16.04 -3.36
CA SER A 381 38.66 -17.40 -2.85
C SER A 381 39.90 -18.24 -3.11
N MET A 382 40.49 -18.79 -2.05
CA MET A 382 41.65 -19.67 -2.11
C MET A 382 41.30 -21.05 -2.68
N GLU A 383 40.15 -21.59 -2.31
CA GLU A 383 39.67 -22.91 -2.76
C GLU A 383 39.52 -22.95 -4.28
N THR A 384 38.94 -21.91 -4.86
CA THR A 384 38.67 -21.81 -6.30
C THR A 384 39.70 -20.99 -7.06
N LYS A 385 40.67 -20.37 -6.36
CA LYS A 385 41.65 -19.42 -6.91
C LYS A 385 41.03 -18.38 -7.84
N THR A 386 39.85 -17.89 -7.48
CA THR A 386 39.03 -16.99 -8.31
C THR A 386 38.73 -15.72 -7.54
N ALA A 387 38.74 -14.58 -8.22
CA ALA A 387 38.28 -13.31 -7.66
C ALA A 387 36.88 -12.97 -8.17
N TYR A 388 36.04 -12.46 -7.28
CA TYR A 388 34.62 -12.18 -7.49
C TYR A 388 34.32 -10.72 -7.20
N TRP A 389 33.53 -10.09 -8.05
CA TRP A 389 32.99 -8.75 -7.83
C TRP A 389 31.47 -8.77 -7.98
N VAL A 390 30.81 -8.11 -7.04
CA VAL A 390 29.38 -7.85 -7.12
C VAL A 390 29.09 -6.42 -6.71
N ALA A 391 28.34 -5.70 -7.53
CA ALA A 391 27.78 -4.42 -7.16
C ALA A 391 26.29 -4.56 -6.86
N GLN A 392 25.84 -3.87 -5.82
CA GLN A 392 24.46 -3.87 -5.38
C GLN A 392 24.01 -2.43 -5.29
N VAL A 393 22.84 -2.13 -5.86
CA VAL A 393 22.20 -0.83 -5.75
C VAL A 393 20.99 -0.95 -4.86
N ARG A 394 20.77 0.05 -4.01
CA ARG A 394 19.53 0.14 -3.24
C ARG A 394 18.61 1.17 -3.90
N GLY A 395 17.53 0.69 -4.50
CA GLY A 395 16.43 1.49 -5.03
C GLY A 395 15.09 0.98 -4.50
N LYS A 396 14.02 1.74 -4.68
CA LYS A 396 12.66 1.24 -4.42
C LYS A 396 12.35 0.07 -5.38
N THR A 397 11.51 -0.87 -4.96
CA THR A 397 11.07 -2.02 -5.79
C THR A 397 10.41 -1.58 -7.10
N ASP A 398 9.81 -0.39 -7.13
CA ASP A 398 9.08 0.16 -8.28
C ASP A 398 9.97 0.97 -9.25
N GLU A 399 11.28 1.07 -9.00
CA GLU A 399 12.19 1.81 -9.87
C GLU A 399 12.50 1.01 -11.15
N LYS A 400 12.13 1.57 -12.31
CA LYS A 400 12.47 1.02 -13.63
C LYS A 400 13.96 1.15 -13.98
N GLU A 401 14.69 2.05 -13.31
CA GLU A 401 16.12 2.27 -13.59
C GLU A 401 16.97 1.04 -13.25
N THR A 402 17.70 0.56 -14.24
CA THR A 402 18.70 -0.50 -14.10
C THR A 402 20.09 0.11 -14.17
N TYR A 403 21.01 -0.46 -13.38
CA TYR A 403 22.40 -0.02 -13.33
C TYR A 403 23.30 -1.20 -13.68
N ARG A 404 24.36 -0.92 -14.42
CA ARG A 404 25.39 -1.89 -14.80
C ARG A 404 26.66 -1.55 -14.03
N TYR A 405 27.34 -2.59 -13.53
CA TYR A 405 28.70 -2.47 -13.03
C TYR A 405 29.65 -3.18 -13.99
N GLU A 406 30.79 -2.55 -14.22
CA GLU A 406 31.86 -3.01 -15.09
C GLU A 406 33.13 -3.11 -14.27
N VAL A 407 33.81 -4.25 -14.36
CA VAL A 407 35.09 -4.48 -13.72
C VAL A 407 36.12 -4.77 -14.79
N GLY A 408 37.20 -3.99 -14.79
CA GLY A 408 38.30 -4.17 -15.73
C GLY A 408 39.63 -4.40 -15.02
N LEU A 409 40.33 -5.47 -15.41
CA LEU A 409 41.74 -5.69 -15.05
C LEU A 409 42.62 -4.88 -16.00
N LEU A 410 43.54 -4.09 -15.46
CA LEU A 410 44.39 -3.17 -16.21
C LEU A 410 45.84 -3.67 -16.23
N HIS A 411 46.43 -3.78 -17.42
CA HIS A 411 47.83 -4.18 -17.54
C HIS A 411 48.76 -2.99 -17.24
N ASN A 412 49.78 -3.21 -16.40
CA ASN A 412 50.61 -2.12 -15.88
C ASN A 412 51.44 -1.40 -16.96
N GLN A 413 51.94 -2.15 -17.96
CA GLN A 413 52.81 -1.61 -19.02
C GLN A 413 52.07 -1.23 -20.32
N ASN A 414 50.90 -1.81 -20.57
CA ASN A 414 50.17 -1.60 -21.82
C ASN A 414 48.75 -1.13 -21.51
N LYS A 415 48.53 0.18 -21.61
CA LYS A 415 47.25 0.82 -21.32
C LYS A 415 46.11 0.33 -22.22
N GLN A 416 46.39 -0.26 -23.38
CA GLN A 416 45.38 -0.84 -24.28
C GLN A 416 45.02 -2.28 -23.95
N LYS A 417 45.83 -3.01 -23.17
CA LYS A 417 45.52 -4.37 -22.75
C LYS A 417 44.71 -4.33 -21.45
N HIS A 418 43.42 -4.66 -21.55
CA HIS A 418 42.50 -4.75 -20.42
C HIS A 418 41.56 -5.95 -20.59
N HIS A 419 41.21 -6.61 -19.49
CA HIS A 419 40.17 -7.64 -19.48
C HIS A 419 38.95 -7.08 -18.74
N ILE A 420 37.90 -6.77 -19.48
CA ILE A 420 36.69 -6.11 -18.97
C ILE A 420 35.53 -7.10 -18.96
N LYS A 421 34.80 -7.15 -17.86
CA LYS A 421 33.53 -7.86 -17.74
C LYS A 421 32.49 -6.89 -17.17
N SER A 422 31.22 -7.07 -17.50
CA SER A 422 30.13 -6.25 -16.98
C SER A 422 28.91 -7.10 -16.63
N ASP A 423 28.15 -6.65 -15.63
CA ASP A 423 26.91 -7.31 -15.19
C ASP A 423 25.97 -6.28 -14.53
N ILE A 424 24.73 -6.67 -14.23
CA ILE A 424 23.68 -5.81 -13.68
C ILE A 424 23.83 -5.71 -12.15
N CYS A 425 23.75 -4.49 -11.61
CA CYS A 425 23.75 -4.27 -10.17
C CYS A 425 22.54 -4.94 -9.51
N LEU A 426 22.76 -5.76 -8.47
CA LEU A 426 21.68 -6.43 -7.75
C LEU A 426 20.86 -5.42 -6.94
N ARG A 427 19.53 -5.53 -6.96
CA ARG A 427 18.58 -4.58 -6.34
C ARG A 427 18.32 -4.79 -4.84
N SER A 428 19.14 -5.57 -4.15
CA SER A 428 18.95 -5.86 -2.73
C SER A 428 20.27 -6.15 -2.04
N PHE A 429 20.40 -5.67 -0.80
CA PHE A 429 21.53 -5.96 0.07
C PHE A 429 21.39 -7.25 0.87
N ASN A 430 20.21 -7.90 0.85
CA ASN A 430 19.84 -9.02 1.72
C ASN A 430 20.00 -10.42 1.10
N ASN A 431 20.59 -10.54 -0.10
CA ASN A 431 20.79 -11.86 -0.71
C ASN A 431 21.78 -12.70 0.11
N LYS A 432 21.34 -13.88 0.59
CA LYS A 432 22.18 -14.84 1.34
C LYS A 432 23.36 -15.35 0.51
N ASN A 433 23.26 -15.34 -0.82
CA ASN A 433 24.33 -15.72 -1.74
C ASN A 433 24.62 -14.62 -2.78
N ILE A 434 25.21 -13.50 -2.33
CA ILE A 434 25.49 -12.34 -3.19
C ILE A 434 26.43 -12.66 -4.37
N PHE A 435 27.26 -13.70 -4.27
CA PHE A 435 28.22 -14.09 -5.30
C PHE A 435 27.70 -15.14 -6.29
N ALA A 436 26.43 -15.56 -6.18
CA ALA A 436 25.83 -16.46 -7.17
C ALA A 436 25.71 -15.81 -8.56
N ARG A 437 25.54 -14.48 -8.59
CA ARG A 437 25.53 -13.66 -9.81
C ARG A 437 26.56 -12.53 -9.65
N SER A 438 27.80 -12.85 -9.96
CA SER A 438 28.96 -11.96 -9.82
C SER A 438 29.87 -12.06 -11.03
N ILE A 439 30.57 -10.97 -11.33
CA ILE A 439 31.71 -11.01 -12.25
C ILE A 439 32.83 -11.82 -11.60
N THR A 440 33.37 -12.79 -12.34
CA THR A 440 34.48 -13.64 -11.89
C THR A 440 35.68 -13.52 -12.81
N PHE A 441 36.87 -13.55 -12.24
CA PHE A 441 38.13 -13.67 -12.96
C PHE A 441 38.91 -14.87 -12.40
N SER A 442 39.34 -15.76 -13.30
CA SER A 442 40.10 -16.96 -12.94
C SER A 442 41.52 -16.61 -12.49
N SER A 443 42.27 -17.58 -11.95
CA SER A 443 43.68 -17.34 -11.63
C SER A 443 44.52 -17.00 -12.86
N GLU A 444 44.18 -17.57 -14.02
CA GLU A 444 44.82 -17.27 -15.31
C GLU A 444 44.57 -15.81 -15.69
N ASP A 445 43.31 -15.36 -15.64
CA ASP A 445 42.95 -13.95 -15.87
C ASP A 445 43.72 -13.01 -14.95
N ILE A 446 43.84 -13.34 -13.65
CA ILE A 446 44.51 -12.47 -12.68
C ILE A 446 46.03 -12.45 -12.90
N SER A 447 46.64 -13.61 -13.15
CA SER A 447 48.10 -13.74 -13.35
C SER A 447 48.60 -13.02 -14.60
N LEU A 448 47.81 -12.95 -15.67
CA LEU A 448 48.14 -12.19 -16.88
C LEU A 448 48.20 -10.67 -16.65
N PHE A 449 47.62 -10.19 -15.56
CA PHE A 449 47.50 -8.77 -15.23
C PHE A 449 48.12 -8.42 -13.87
N SER A 450 48.78 -9.37 -13.21
CA SER A 450 49.42 -9.16 -11.91
C SER A 450 50.82 -8.56 -12.08
N PHE A 451 51.19 -7.68 -11.13
CA PHE A 451 52.48 -7.03 -11.03
C PHE A 451 52.75 -6.68 -9.57
N ASN A 452 53.95 -6.94 -9.05
CA ASN A 452 54.36 -6.67 -7.66
C ASN A 452 53.31 -7.12 -6.61
N ASP A 453 53.06 -8.43 -6.52
CA ASP A 453 52.20 -9.08 -5.53
C ASP A 453 50.71 -8.66 -5.55
N GLY A 454 50.27 -7.99 -6.62
CA GLY A 454 48.89 -7.57 -6.79
C GLY A 454 48.50 -7.37 -8.25
N PHE A 455 47.32 -6.81 -8.48
CA PHE A 455 46.87 -6.38 -9.80
C PHE A 455 46.09 -5.08 -9.67
N THR A 456 46.07 -4.28 -10.73
CA THR A 456 45.28 -3.06 -10.78
C THR A 456 43.95 -3.34 -11.46
N CYS A 457 42.84 -3.00 -10.81
CA CYS A 457 41.51 -3.08 -11.41
C CYS A 457 40.78 -1.75 -11.29
N TYR A 458 39.72 -1.61 -12.08
CA TYR A 458 38.72 -0.58 -11.84
C TYR A 458 37.33 -1.18 -11.72
N CYS A 459 36.46 -0.49 -11.01
CA CYS A 459 35.02 -0.70 -10.99
C CYS A 459 34.34 0.56 -11.49
N LYS A 460 33.44 0.42 -12.46
CA LYS A 460 32.67 1.51 -13.05
C LYS A 460 31.18 1.21 -12.98
N ILE A 461 30.37 2.19 -12.62
CA ILE A 461 28.91 2.10 -12.55
C ILE A 461 28.31 3.01 -13.62
N SER A 462 27.45 2.45 -14.47
CA SER A 462 26.71 3.19 -15.49
C SER A 462 25.22 2.90 -15.40
N ARG A 463 24.40 3.80 -15.94
CA ARG A 463 22.98 3.51 -16.20
C ARG A 463 22.91 2.48 -17.32
N ALA A 464 22.11 1.43 -17.14
CA ALA A 464 21.85 0.48 -18.21
C ALA A 464 20.76 1.08 -19.11
N THR A 465 21.07 1.24 -20.40
CA THR A 465 20.06 1.52 -21.42
C THR A 465 19.23 0.25 -21.63
N VAL A 466 17.91 0.39 -21.58
CA VAL A 466 17.01 -0.66 -22.05
C VAL A 466 17.17 -0.66 -23.56
N GLU A 467 17.89 -1.64 -24.10
CA GLU A 467 17.77 -1.98 -25.52
C GLU A 467 16.35 -2.52 -25.69
N ASN A 468 15.54 -1.79 -26.48
CA ASN A 468 14.16 -2.16 -26.82
C ASN A 468 14.12 -3.46 -27.61
#